data_AF-A0A2N8DT23-F1
#
_entry.id   AF-A0A2N8DT23-F1
#
_cell.length_a   1.000
_cell.length_b   1.000
_cell.length_c   1.000
_cell.angle_alpha   90.00
_cell.angle_beta   90.00
_cell.angle_gamma   90.00
#
_symmetry.space_group_name_H-M   'P 1'
#
loop_
_entity.id
_entity.type
_entity.pdbx_description
1 polymer ?
#
loop_
_entity_poly.entity_id
_entity_poly.type
_entity_poly.pdbx_seq_one_letter_code
_entity_poly.pdbx_strand_id
1 'polypeptide(L)'
;MMWLQRLLMVMGALACVALGMIVSYMDFSKAQPRVLSEHPNARWRGGADGGQFVEISRSEPPYYFVQIRNENGSLWDQGWLKYGDQNSQPLTADSVMFFAGEGVIYLQQTQILSADKAMAGVAYE
;
A
#
# COMPACT_ATOMS: atom_id res chain seq x y z
N MET A 1 37.30 38.67 14.64
CA MET A 1 36.25 38.20 13.70
C MET A 1 36.41 36.73 13.30
N MET A 2 37.60 36.24 12.95
CA MET A 2 37.82 34.82 12.53
C MET A 2 37.43 33.78 13.59
N TRP A 3 37.59 34.07 14.88
CA TRP A 3 37.22 33.16 15.97
C TRP A 3 35.72 32.92 16.10
N LEU A 4 34.91 33.97 15.91
CA LEU A 4 33.45 33.87 15.95
C LEU A 4 32.91 33.05 14.77
N GLN A 5 33.48 33.24 13.57
CA GLN A 5 33.09 32.47 12.38
C GLN A 5 33.40 30.98 12.52
N ARG A 6 34.57 30.63 13.09
CA ARG A 6 34.93 29.23 13.35
C ARG A 6 33.99 28.59 14.38
N LEU A 7 33.60 29.33 15.42
CA LEU A 7 32.66 28.84 16.43
C LEU A 7 31.27 28.58 15.84
N LEU A 8 30.77 29.50 15.01
CA LEU A 8 29.49 29.34 14.30
C LEU A 8 29.50 28.15 13.33
N MET A 9 30.59 27.92 12.60
CA MET A 9 30.72 26.77 11.71
C MET A 9 30.69 25.44 12.48
N VAL A 10 31.40 25.35 13.62
CA VAL A 10 31.40 24.15 14.44
C VAL A 10 30.01 23.88 15.02
N MET A 11 29.31 24.91 15.51
CA MET A 11 27.92 24.74 16.00
C MET A 11 26.97 24.31 14.88
N GLY A 12 27.09 24.89 13.68
CA GLY A 12 26.28 24.48 12.53
C GLY A 12 26.54 23.03 12.13
N ALA A 13 27.80 22.61 12.07
CA ALA A 13 28.15 21.23 11.80
C ALA A 13 27.61 20.27 12.87
N LEU A 14 27.69 20.66 14.15
CA LEU A 14 27.15 19.89 15.26
C LEU A 14 25.61 19.76 15.17
N ALA A 15 24.92 20.83 14.79
CA ALA A 15 23.48 20.84 14.59
C ALA A 15 23.05 19.90 13.46
N CYS A 16 23.78 19.89 12.33
CA CYS A 16 23.52 18.96 11.23
C CYS A 16 23.71 17.50 11.64
N VAL A 17 24.78 17.20 12.39
CA VAL A 17 25.04 15.85 12.91
C VAL A 17 23.94 15.42 13.90
N ALA A 18 23.51 16.32 14.79
CA ALA A 18 22.42 16.07 15.72
C ALA A 18 21.09 15.80 15.00
N LEU A 19 20.76 16.59 13.97
CA LEU A 19 19.58 16.36 13.12
C LEU A 19 19.65 15.00 12.42
N GLY A 20 20.79 14.64 11.85
CA GLY A 20 21.01 13.33 11.24
C GLY A 20 20.81 12.18 12.22
N MET A 21 21.32 12.30 13.45
CA MET A 21 21.08 11.32 14.51
C MET A 21 19.60 11.23 14.91
N ILE A 22 18.89 12.36 15.04
CA ILE A 22 17.45 12.37 15.36
C ILE A 22 16.66 11.65 14.27
N VAL A 23 16.88 11.99 13.00
CA VAL A 23 16.21 11.34 11.86
C VAL A 23 16.53 9.86 11.79
N SER A 24 17.78 9.47 12.10
CA SER A 24 18.19 8.06 12.12
C SER A 24 17.58 7.28 13.29
N TYR A 25 17.24 7.96 14.39
CA TYR A 25 16.59 7.36 15.56
C TYR A 25 15.06 7.31 15.41
N MET A 26 14.48 8.15 14.55
CA MET A 26 13.06 8.06 14.21
C MET A 26 12.82 6.76 13.43
N ASP A 27 12.12 5.81 14.06
CA ASP A 27 11.75 4.55 13.43
C ASP A 27 10.57 4.77 12.47
N PHE A 28 10.88 5.14 11.23
CA PHE A 28 9.88 5.26 10.16
C PHE A 28 9.41 3.90 9.62
N SER A 29 9.94 2.79 10.13
CA SER A 29 9.81 1.50 9.45
C SER A 29 8.71 0.59 9.97
N LYS A 30 8.02 0.90 11.08
CA LYS A 30 7.15 -0.09 11.72
C LYS A 30 5.84 0.48 12.25
N ALA A 31 4.94 0.83 11.33
CA ALA A 31 3.54 0.65 11.64
C ALA A 31 3.35 -0.85 11.94
N GLN A 32 2.84 -1.19 13.13
CA GLN A 32 2.48 -2.58 13.43
C GLN A 32 1.62 -3.12 12.29
N PRO A 33 1.78 -4.40 11.89
CA PRO A 33 0.92 -4.97 10.87
C PRO A 33 -0.52 -4.81 11.35
N ARG A 34 -1.27 -3.92 10.71
CA ARG A 34 -2.70 -3.79 10.99
C ARG A 34 -3.32 -5.08 10.49
N VAL A 35 -4.03 -5.76 11.39
CA VAL A 35 -4.71 -7.03 11.10
C VAL A 35 -6.18 -6.84 11.34
N LEU A 36 -7.00 -7.38 10.45
CA LEU A 36 -8.44 -7.40 10.61
C LEU A 36 -8.85 -8.79 11.09
N SER A 37 -9.26 -8.92 12.36
CA SER A 37 -9.51 -10.24 12.98
C SER A 37 -10.55 -11.07 12.25
N GLU A 38 -11.58 -10.44 11.68
CA GLU A 38 -12.63 -11.10 10.91
C GLU A 38 -12.16 -11.52 9.50
N HIS A 39 -11.09 -10.90 9.00
CA HIS A 39 -10.51 -11.15 7.68
C HIS A 39 -9.01 -11.42 7.80
N PRO A 40 -8.59 -12.60 8.29
CA PRO A 40 -7.19 -12.90 8.57
C PRO A 40 -6.30 -12.91 7.31
N ASN A 41 -6.90 -13.06 6.14
CA ASN A 41 -6.22 -13.04 4.85
C ASN A 41 -6.09 -11.62 4.27
N ALA A 42 -6.79 -10.63 4.83
CA ALA A 42 -6.67 -9.26 4.39
C ALA A 42 -5.33 -8.66 4.83
N ARG A 43 -4.69 -7.93 3.93
CA ARG A 43 -3.42 -7.23 4.16
C ARG A 43 -3.64 -5.73 4.14
N TRP A 44 -3.10 -5.06 5.15
CA TRP A 44 -3.13 -3.60 5.21
C TRP A 44 -2.19 -3.00 4.16
N ARG A 45 -2.73 -2.09 3.34
CA ARG A 45 -2.02 -1.29 2.35
C ARG A 45 -2.32 0.19 2.62
N GLY A 46 -1.30 0.93 3.06
CA GLY A 46 -1.44 2.35 3.39
C GLY A 46 -0.32 2.85 4.31
N GLY A 47 -0.34 4.15 4.57
CA GLY A 47 0.66 4.85 5.37
C GLY A 47 0.08 5.44 6.65
N ALA A 48 0.77 6.45 7.19
CA ALA A 48 0.32 7.18 8.38
C ALA A 48 -0.98 7.96 8.15
N ASP A 49 -1.22 8.39 6.90
CA ASP A 49 -2.37 9.22 6.52
C ASP A 49 -3.63 8.40 6.19
N GLY A 50 -3.57 7.08 6.37
CA GLY A 50 -4.67 6.15 6.11
C GLY A 50 -4.32 5.06 5.10
N GLY A 51 -5.27 4.17 4.87
CA GLY A 51 -5.09 3.00 4.03
C GLY A 51 -6.32 2.12 3.96
N GLN A 52 -6.15 0.99 3.29
CA GLN A 52 -7.19 -0.02 3.11
C GLN A 52 -6.67 -1.42 3.38
N PHE A 53 -7.59 -2.31 3.72
CA PHE A 53 -7.33 -3.73 3.74
C PHE A 53 -7.64 -4.31 2.35
N VAL A 54 -6.70 -5.07 1.81
CA VAL A 54 -6.83 -5.75 0.52
C VAL A 54 -6.81 -7.25 0.74
N GLU A 55 -7.81 -7.94 0.20
CA GLU A 55 -7.93 -9.39 0.28
C GLU A 55 -8.18 -9.96 -1.12
N ILE A 56 -7.47 -11.04 -1.47
CA ILE A 56 -7.76 -11.83 -2.67
C ILE A 56 -8.52 -13.06 -2.20
N SER A 57 -9.84 -13.04 -2.35
CA SER A 57 -10.70 -14.09 -1.80
C SER A 57 -10.89 -15.28 -2.75
N ARG A 58 -10.67 -15.07 -4.06
CA ARG A 58 -10.70 -16.13 -5.09
C ARG A 58 -9.61 -15.93 -6.12
N SER A 59 -9.05 -17.03 -6.61
CA SER A 59 -7.96 -17.06 -7.58
C SER A 59 -8.26 -18.08 -8.67
N GLU A 60 -8.43 -17.58 -9.89
CA GLU A 60 -8.68 -18.35 -11.12
C GLU A 60 -7.77 -17.80 -12.23
N PRO A 61 -6.44 -18.05 -12.20
CA PRO A 61 -5.50 -17.42 -13.10
C PRO A 61 -5.96 -17.46 -14.58
N PRO A 62 -5.97 -16.31 -15.29
CA PRO A 62 -5.40 -15.00 -14.91
C PRO A 62 -6.36 -14.05 -14.15
N TYR A 63 -7.53 -14.52 -13.71
CA TYR A 63 -8.54 -13.71 -13.02
C TYR A 63 -8.49 -13.89 -11.49
N TYR A 64 -8.62 -12.80 -10.75
CA TYR A 64 -8.54 -12.79 -9.29
C TYR A 64 -9.67 -11.93 -8.74
N PHE A 65 -10.41 -12.43 -7.76
CA PHE A 65 -11.44 -11.66 -7.07
C PHE A 65 -10.82 -10.94 -5.89
N VAL A 66 -10.84 -9.61 -5.95
CA VAL A 66 -10.25 -8.72 -4.96
C VAL A 66 -11.35 -8.04 -4.17
N GLN A 67 -11.21 -8.01 -2.84
CA GLN A 67 -12.04 -7.26 -1.92
C GLN A 67 -11.21 -6.20 -1.21
N ILE A 68 -11.80 -5.01 -1.07
CA ILE A 68 -11.14 -3.85 -0.49
C ILE A 68 -12.02 -3.35 0.64
N ARG A 69 -11.41 -3.19 1.81
CA ARG A 69 -12.11 -2.82 3.04
C ARG A 69 -11.48 -1.57 3.64
N ASN A 70 -12.32 -0.74 4.23
CA ASN A 70 -11.89 0.41 5.01
C ASN A 70 -11.14 -0.05 6.26
N GLU A 71 -10.51 0.90 6.96
CA GLU A 71 -9.82 0.65 8.23
C GLU A 71 -10.70 0.00 9.31
N ASN A 72 -12.00 0.30 9.29
CA ASN A 72 -12.98 -0.31 10.20
C ASN A 72 -13.45 -1.72 9.76
N GLY A 73 -12.94 -2.26 8.65
CA GLY A 73 -13.30 -3.56 8.09
C GLY A 73 -14.54 -3.58 7.19
N SER A 74 -15.28 -2.48 7.09
CA SER A 74 -16.41 -2.37 6.16
C SER A 74 -15.95 -2.54 4.72
N LEU A 75 -16.74 -3.26 3.92
CA LEU A 75 -16.48 -3.43 2.50
C LEU A 75 -16.61 -2.07 1.80
N TRP A 76 -15.57 -1.70 1.06
CA TRP A 76 -15.56 -0.50 0.23
C TRP A 76 -15.81 -0.83 -1.23
N ASP A 77 -15.06 -1.77 -1.79
CA ASP A 77 -15.22 -2.20 -3.19
C ASP A 77 -14.80 -3.66 -3.37
N GLN A 78 -15.26 -4.30 -4.43
CA GLN A 78 -14.88 -5.65 -4.82
C GLN A 78 -15.06 -5.89 -6.31
N GLY A 79 -14.23 -6.77 -6.89
CA GLY A 79 -14.38 -7.12 -8.29
C GLY A 79 -13.36 -8.13 -8.79
N TRP A 80 -13.61 -8.60 -10.02
CA TRP A 80 -12.67 -9.43 -10.75
C TRP A 80 -11.64 -8.57 -11.47
N LEU A 81 -10.37 -8.85 -11.21
CA LEU A 81 -9.23 -8.27 -11.89
C LEU A 81 -8.52 -9.34 -12.72
N LYS A 82 -8.11 -8.99 -13.94
CA LYS A 82 -7.17 -9.80 -14.71
C LYS A 82 -5.74 -9.38 -14.40
N TYR A 83 -4.89 -10.32 -14.01
CA TYR A 83 -3.47 -10.09 -13.74
C TYR A 83 -2.61 -11.18 -14.41
N GLY A 84 -1.67 -10.75 -15.26
CA GLY A 84 -0.78 -11.65 -15.99
C GLY A 84 -1.47 -12.56 -17.01
N ASP A 85 -0.77 -13.63 -17.36
CA ASP A 85 -1.26 -14.77 -18.13
C ASP A 85 -1.35 -16.04 -17.26
N GLN A 86 -1.73 -17.19 -17.84
CA GLN A 86 -1.87 -18.45 -17.09
C GLN A 86 -0.56 -18.97 -16.47
N ASN A 87 0.60 -18.50 -16.94
CA ASN A 87 1.92 -18.94 -16.47
C ASN A 87 2.62 -17.90 -15.59
N SER A 88 1.97 -16.75 -15.36
CA SER A 88 2.50 -15.66 -14.55
C SER A 88 2.41 -15.99 -13.06
N GLN A 89 3.24 -15.32 -12.25
CA GLN A 89 3.14 -15.41 -10.80
C GLN A 89 1.74 -14.95 -10.33
N PRO A 90 1.15 -15.61 -9.32
CA PRO A 90 -0.18 -15.25 -8.85
C PRO A 90 -0.19 -13.85 -8.26
N LEU A 91 -1.31 -13.15 -8.43
CA LEU A 91 -1.52 -11.86 -7.78
C LEU A 91 -1.50 -12.07 -6.26
N THR A 92 -0.78 -11.22 -5.54
CA THR A 92 -0.75 -11.20 -4.07
C THR A 92 -1.18 -9.84 -3.56
N ALA A 93 -1.81 -9.78 -2.38
CA ALA A 93 -2.21 -8.51 -1.78
C ALA A 93 -1.01 -7.58 -1.50
N ASP A 94 0.19 -8.15 -1.33
CA ASP A 94 1.42 -7.39 -1.14
C ASP A 94 1.89 -6.64 -2.40
N SER A 95 1.47 -7.12 -3.59
CA SER A 95 1.76 -6.47 -4.87
C SER A 95 0.91 -5.22 -5.14
N VAL A 96 -0.15 -5.00 -4.36
CA VAL A 96 -1.09 -3.89 -4.51
C VAL A 96 -0.55 -2.63 -3.84
N MET A 97 -0.24 -1.58 -4.59
CA MET A 97 0.20 -0.31 -4.02
C MET A 97 -0.95 0.53 -3.50
N PHE A 98 -2.00 0.71 -4.30
CA PHE A 98 -3.09 1.64 -3.98
C PHE A 98 -4.37 1.29 -4.73
N PHE A 99 -5.52 1.66 -4.15
CA PHE A 99 -6.82 1.58 -4.79
C PHE A 99 -7.45 2.95 -4.97
N ALA A 100 -7.78 3.30 -6.21
CA ALA A 100 -8.39 4.60 -6.53
C ALA A 100 -9.92 4.59 -6.50
N GLY A 101 -10.55 3.43 -6.31
CA GLY A 101 -11.99 3.26 -6.53
C GLY A 101 -12.31 2.72 -7.92
N GLU A 102 -13.60 2.42 -8.15
CA GLU A 102 -14.15 2.07 -9.46
C GLU A 102 -13.47 0.86 -10.12
N GLY A 103 -13.04 -0.11 -9.32
CA GLY A 103 -12.34 -1.30 -9.82
C GLY A 103 -10.91 -1.06 -10.32
N VAL A 104 -10.29 0.09 -10.04
CA VAL A 104 -8.91 0.41 -10.46
C VAL A 104 -7.89 0.17 -9.34
N ILE A 105 -7.06 -0.87 -9.50
CA ILE A 105 -5.96 -1.21 -8.59
C ILE A 105 -4.61 -0.85 -9.23
N TYR A 106 -3.76 -0.17 -8.48
CA TYR A 106 -2.37 0.11 -8.86
C TYR A 106 -1.42 -0.92 -8.24
N LEU A 107 -0.58 -1.54 -9.07
CA LEU A 107 0.38 -2.57 -8.65
C LEU A 107 1.82 -2.04 -8.64
N GLN A 108 2.68 -2.67 -7.84
CA GLN A 108 4.05 -2.21 -7.58
C GLN A 108 4.98 -2.20 -8.80
N GLN A 109 4.67 -2.96 -9.87
CA GLN A 109 5.57 -3.24 -10.98
C GLN A 109 4.94 -3.02 -12.37
N THR A 110 4.39 -1.83 -12.64
CA THR A 110 3.82 -1.38 -13.94
C THR A 110 2.28 -1.32 -13.94
N GLN A 111 1.77 -0.29 -14.61
CA GLN A 111 0.43 0.27 -14.53
C GLN A 111 -0.64 -0.55 -15.31
N ILE A 112 -1.87 -0.52 -14.78
CA ILE A 112 -3.20 -0.75 -15.40
C ILE A 112 -3.62 -2.20 -15.74
N LEU A 113 -4.78 -2.62 -15.23
CA LEU A 113 -5.86 -3.23 -16.03
C LEU A 113 -7.22 -2.78 -15.46
N SER A 114 -7.93 -1.98 -16.25
CA SER A 114 -9.32 -1.59 -16.06
C SER A 114 -10.22 -2.83 -16.11
N ALA A 115 -11.31 -2.80 -15.36
CA ALA A 115 -12.36 -3.80 -15.36
C ALA A 115 -12.89 -4.02 -16.79
N ASP A 116 -12.45 -5.08 -17.47
CA ASP A 116 -13.19 -5.61 -18.61
C ASP A 116 -12.85 -7.09 -18.76
N LYS A 117 -13.82 -8.00 -18.66
CA LYS A 117 -14.87 -8.21 -19.64
C LYS A 117 -16.09 -8.81 -18.91
N ALA A 118 -17.27 -8.19 -18.96
CA ALA A 118 -18.58 -8.80 -18.58
C ALA A 118 -19.09 -8.83 -17.12
N MET A 119 -18.49 -8.15 -16.13
CA MET A 119 -19.01 -8.14 -14.73
C MET A 119 -19.83 -6.89 -14.32
N ALA A 120 -20.08 -5.95 -15.25
CA ALA A 120 -21.15 -4.96 -15.09
C ALA A 120 -22.57 -5.59 -15.15
N GLY A 121 -22.67 -6.90 -15.40
CA GLY A 121 -23.93 -7.62 -15.61
C GLY A 121 -24.35 -8.59 -14.50
N VAL A 122 -23.63 -8.70 -13.39
CA VAL A 122 -24.03 -9.61 -12.27
C VAL A 122 -23.92 -8.86 -10.93
N ALA A 123 -24.44 -7.65 -10.89
CA ALA A 123 -25.14 -7.24 -9.70
C ALA A 123 -26.49 -7.97 -9.73
N TYR A 124 -26.98 -8.41 -8.57
CA TYR A 124 -28.28 -9.06 -8.33
C TYR A 124 -28.45 -10.49 -8.88
N GLU A 125 -28.12 -11.48 -8.03
CA GLU A 125 -29.06 -12.54 -7.63
C GLU A 125 -28.93 -12.77 -6.12
#